data_AF-A0A9W9ZCF6-F1
#
_entry.id   AF-A0A9W9ZCF6-F1
#
_cell.length_a   1.000
_cell.length_b   1.000
_cell.length_c   1.000
_cell.angle_alpha   90.00
_cell.angle_beta   90.00
_cell.angle_gamma   90.00
#
_symmetry.space_group_name_H-M   'P 1'
#
loop_
_entity.id
_entity.type
_entity.pdbx_description
1 polymer ?
#
loop_
_entity_poly.entity_id
_entity_poly.type
_entity_poly.pdbx_seq_one_letter_code
_entity_poly.pdbx_strand_id
1 'polypeptide(L)'
;MSSNKIEELPERLFKDLKGLLTLNPPCEICVLNERLESLDRSRRGHLSSITRLCNELDESLKDFSNVVKVRTKQTQLNTSWEQYCDCCDKYADLLDTACEKYKRVLSDRAAQQSRIQAYNDEIEQFVVSAAAFYNNQVSYDVNVSKKTSPSEFVKSSASHASKLSVSSFKAREAKVQAAKAALMQQQAEERSRKIVELEMKRVDMEIERTQLELQHRLELTKLEAEKEVSSARNQAELANLEALLADQEVSDLANK
;
A
#
# COMPACT_ATOMS: atom_id res chain seq x y z
N MET A 1 -39.53 43.18 -22.84
CA MET A 1 -38.05 43.25 -22.89
C MET A 1 -37.54 42.21 -21.90
N SER A 2 -36.77 41.18 -22.21
CA SER A 2 -36.20 40.64 -23.45
C SER A 2 -36.18 39.12 -23.29
N SER A 3 -36.65 38.39 -24.30
CA SER A 3 -36.39 36.95 -24.42
C SER A 3 -34.98 36.75 -24.96
N ASN A 4 -34.12 36.06 -24.21
CA ASN A 4 -32.82 35.62 -24.71
C ASN A 4 -33.02 34.43 -25.65
N LYS A 5 -32.65 34.64 -26.92
CA LYS A 5 -32.45 33.61 -27.93
C LYS A 5 -31.31 32.70 -27.48
N ILE A 6 -31.58 31.41 -27.40
CA ILE A 6 -30.55 30.36 -27.40
C ILE A 6 -30.20 30.14 -28.87
N GLU A 7 -28.97 30.45 -29.25
CA GLU A 7 -28.39 30.05 -30.55
C GLU A 7 -28.29 28.52 -30.60
N GLU A 8 -29.03 27.91 -31.51
CA GLU A 8 -28.90 26.50 -31.86
C GLU A 8 -27.55 26.27 -32.54
N LEU A 9 -26.67 25.53 -31.87
CA LEU A 9 -25.48 24.94 -32.48
C LEU A 9 -25.90 23.94 -33.57
N PRO A 10 -25.26 23.94 -34.76
CA PRO A 10 -25.69 23.12 -35.87
C PRO A 10 -25.44 21.63 -35.63
N GLU A 11 -26.50 20.82 -35.76
CA GLU A 11 -26.54 19.36 -35.62
C GLU A 11 -25.49 18.58 -36.45
N ARG A 12 -24.77 19.25 -37.36
CA ARG A 12 -23.66 18.67 -38.13
C ARG A 12 -22.43 18.36 -37.28
N LEU A 13 -22.13 19.16 -36.25
CA LEU A 13 -20.99 18.89 -35.34
C LEU A 13 -21.20 17.64 -34.47
N PHE A 14 -22.45 17.27 -34.18
CA PHE A 14 -22.77 16.06 -33.42
C PHE A 14 -22.65 14.77 -34.24
N LYS A 15 -22.83 14.84 -35.57
CA LYS A 15 -22.62 13.68 -36.45
C LYS A 15 -21.14 13.38 -36.66
N ASP A 16 -20.30 14.41 -36.72
CA ASP A 16 -18.86 14.22 -36.93
C ASP A 16 -18.13 13.71 -35.68
N LEU A 17 -18.59 14.07 -34.47
CA LEU A 17 -18.10 13.48 -33.21
C LEU A 17 -18.51 12.01 -33.04
N LYS A 18 -19.66 11.60 -33.60
CA LYS A 18 -20.07 10.19 -33.64
C LYS A 18 -19.24 9.37 -34.64
N GLY A 19 -18.74 9.99 -35.71
CA GLY A 19 -17.81 9.35 -36.67
C GLY A 19 -16.39 9.17 -36.13
N LEU A 20 -15.94 10.05 -35.22
CA LEU A 20 -14.64 9.93 -34.55
C LEU A 20 -14.61 8.87 -33.44
N LEU A 21 -15.77 8.55 -32.85
CA LEU A 21 -15.92 7.44 -31.88
C LEU A 21 -15.97 6.05 -32.52
N THR A 22 -16.03 5.96 -33.86
CA THR A 22 -16.05 4.68 -34.60
C THR A 22 -14.70 4.23 -35.16
N LEU A 23 -13.60 4.89 -34.80
CA LEU A 23 -12.25 4.56 -35.27
C LEU A 23 -11.37 3.77 -34.28
N ASN A 24 -11.86 3.47 -33.07
CA ASN A 24 -11.25 2.48 -32.20
C ASN A 24 -12.00 1.15 -32.32
N PRO A 25 -11.32 0.00 -32.48
CA PRO A 25 -11.99 -1.27 -32.62
C PRO A 25 -12.86 -1.53 -31.37
N PRO A 26 -14.10 -2.03 -31.53
CA PRO A 26 -15.03 -2.28 -30.42
C PRO A 26 -14.51 -3.24 -29.33
N CYS A 27 -13.32 -3.81 -29.50
CA CYS A 27 -12.69 -4.72 -28.55
C CYS A 27 -11.99 -4.01 -27.37
N GLU A 28 -11.31 -2.88 -27.56
CA GLU A 28 -10.47 -2.30 -26.48
C GLU A 28 -11.29 -1.68 -25.36
N ILE A 29 -12.34 -0.93 -25.70
CA ILE A 29 -13.26 -0.33 -24.71
C ILE A 29 -14.02 -1.42 -23.95
N CYS A 30 -14.42 -2.51 -24.61
CA CYS A 30 -15.08 -3.63 -23.96
C CYS A 30 -14.14 -4.36 -22.99
N VAL A 31 -12.88 -4.60 -23.39
CA VAL A 31 -11.86 -5.23 -22.54
C VAL A 31 -11.54 -4.37 -21.31
N LEU A 32 -11.42 -3.05 -21.48
CA LEU A 32 -11.21 -2.12 -20.36
C LEU A 32 -12.40 -2.12 -19.39
N ASN A 33 -13.63 -2.09 -19.89
CA ASN A 33 -14.82 -2.13 -19.05
C ASN A 33 -14.94 -3.45 -18.28
N GLU A 34 -14.70 -4.59 -18.93
CA GLU A 34 -14.70 -5.89 -18.27
C GLU A 34 -13.61 -5.96 -17.18
N ARG A 35 -12.43 -5.41 -17.45
CA ARG A 35 -11.34 -5.31 -16.48
C ARG A 35 -11.72 -4.45 -15.28
N LEU A 36 -12.31 -3.27 -15.51
CA LEU A 36 -12.81 -2.39 -14.46
C LEU A 36 -13.87 -3.10 -13.61
N GLU A 37 -14.85 -3.77 -14.23
CA GLU A 37 -15.86 -4.50 -13.49
C GLU A 37 -15.29 -5.64 -12.65
N SER A 38 -14.31 -6.38 -13.20
CA SER A 38 -13.63 -7.46 -12.49
C SER A 38 -12.88 -6.93 -11.26
N LEU A 39 -12.14 -5.83 -11.42
CA LEU A 39 -11.45 -5.17 -10.32
C LEU A 39 -12.44 -4.61 -9.29
N ASP A 40 -13.55 -4.00 -9.70
CA ASP A 40 -14.57 -3.50 -8.78
C ASP A 40 -15.24 -4.62 -7.98
N ARG A 41 -15.52 -5.78 -8.61
CA ARG A 41 -15.99 -6.99 -7.90
C ARG A 41 -14.95 -7.46 -6.88
N SER A 42 -13.68 -7.55 -7.28
CA SER A 42 -12.59 -7.96 -6.39
C SER A 42 -12.44 -7.02 -5.20
N ARG A 43 -12.42 -5.71 -5.45
CA ARG A 43 -12.35 -4.66 -4.43
C ARG A 43 -13.48 -4.78 -3.41
N ARG A 44 -14.72 -4.96 -3.88
CA ARG A 44 -15.87 -5.21 -2.99
C ARG A 44 -15.68 -6.49 -2.18
N GLY A 45 -15.16 -7.55 -2.78
CA GLY A 45 -14.88 -8.81 -2.08
C GLY A 45 -13.86 -8.67 -0.95
N HIS A 46 -12.76 -7.94 -1.19
CA HIS A 46 -11.78 -7.65 -0.13
C HIS A 46 -12.39 -6.77 0.97
N LEU A 47 -13.22 -5.78 0.61
CA LEU A 47 -13.92 -4.94 1.59
C LEU A 47 -14.90 -5.73 2.46
N SER A 48 -15.62 -6.70 1.89
CA SER A 48 -16.45 -7.63 2.64
C SER A 48 -15.63 -8.49 3.60
N SER A 49 -14.44 -8.93 3.17
CA SER A 49 -13.52 -9.71 4.01
C SER A 49 -12.98 -8.90 5.18
N ILE A 50 -12.56 -7.65 4.94
CA ILE A 50 -12.18 -6.67 5.98
C ILE A 50 -13.31 -6.49 6.98
N THR A 51 -14.53 -6.23 6.50
CA THR A 51 -15.69 -6.00 7.37
C THR A 51 -16.01 -7.21 8.24
N ARG A 52 -15.95 -8.42 7.67
CA ARG A 52 -16.13 -9.66 8.43
C ARG A 52 -15.06 -9.81 9.53
N LEU A 53 -13.80 -9.57 9.20
CA LEU A 53 -12.69 -9.70 10.15
C LEU A 53 -12.79 -8.68 11.29
N CYS A 54 -13.22 -7.45 11.00
CA CYS A 54 -13.51 -6.44 12.02
C CYS A 54 -14.60 -6.91 13.00
N ASN A 55 -15.75 -7.37 12.49
CA ASN A 55 -16.83 -7.87 13.35
C ASN A 55 -16.38 -9.08 14.19
N GLU A 56 -15.57 -9.94 13.59
CA GLU A 56 -14.97 -11.09 14.27
C GLU A 56 -13.95 -10.68 15.35
N LEU A 57 -13.26 -9.55 15.19
CA LEU A 57 -12.37 -8.97 16.18
C LEU A 57 -13.16 -8.36 17.34
N ASP A 58 -14.25 -7.64 17.07
CA ASP A 58 -15.13 -7.06 18.10
C ASP A 58 -15.57 -8.13 19.13
N GLU A 59 -15.90 -9.33 18.66
CA GLU A 59 -16.25 -10.45 19.54
C GLU A 59 -15.05 -11.05 20.28
N SER A 60 -13.89 -11.10 19.63
CA SER A 60 -12.69 -11.73 20.20
C SER A 60 -12.00 -10.83 21.25
N LEU A 61 -12.15 -9.52 21.13
CA LEU A 61 -11.58 -8.51 22.04
C LEU A 61 -12.27 -8.46 23.41
N LYS A 62 -13.37 -9.19 23.62
CA LYS A 62 -14.11 -9.23 24.89
C LYS A 62 -13.47 -10.12 25.95
N ASP A 63 -12.55 -11.02 25.58
CA ASP A 63 -11.97 -12.00 26.49
C ASP A 63 -10.45 -12.13 26.28
N PHE A 64 -9.68 -11.82 27.32
CA PHE A 64 -8.22 -11.89 27.33
C PHE A 64 -7.65 -13.30 27.06
N SER A 65 -8.45 -14.37 27.20
CA SER A 65 -8.02 -15.70 26.78
C SER A 65 -7.79 -15.81 25.27
N ASN A 66 -8.38 -14.90 24.48
CA ASN A 66 -8.33 -14.89 23.02
C ASN A 66 -7.14 -14.14 22.41
N VAL A 67 -6.12 -13.74 23.18
CA VAL A 67 -4.97 -12.97 22.68
C VAL A 67 -4.35 -13.55 21.41
N VAL A 68 -4.14 -14.87 21.35
CA VAL A 68 -3.57 -15.52 20.15
C VAL A 68 -4.52 -15.40 18.97
N LYS A 69 -5.82 -15.64 19.17
CA LYS A 69 -6.85 -15.54 18.14
C LYS A 69 -6.96 -14.11 17.59
N VAL A 70 -6.91 -13.11 18.47
CA VAL A 70 -6.91 -11.68 18.12
C VAL A 70 -5.69 -11.35 17.24
N ARG A 71 -4.48 -11.80 17.62
CA ARG A 71 -3.26 -11.59 16.80
C ARG A 71 -3.33 -12.25 15.42
N THR A 72 -3.88 -13.46 15.35
CA THR A 72 -4.10 -14.14 14.06
C THR A 72 -5.06 -13.34 13.18
N LYS A 73 -6.18 -12.88 13.74
CA LYS A 73 -7.15 -12.06 13.00
C LYS A 73 -6.60 -10.70 12.60
N GLN A 74 -5.77 -10.08 13.43
CA GLN A 74 -5.04 -8.85 13.09
C GLN A 74 -4.19 -9.04 11.82
N THR A 75 -3.46 -10.15 11.75
CA THR A 75 -2.63 -10.48 10.59
C THR A 75 -3.49 -10.68 9.33
N GLN A 76 -4.61 -11.39 9.46
CA GLN A 76 -5.55 -11.61 8.35
C GLN A 76 -6.21 -10.30 7.89
N LEU A 77 -6.52 -9.40 8.83
CA LEU A 77 -7.10 -8.08 8.54
C LEU A 77 -6.11 -7.25 7.74
N ASN A 78 -4.85 -7.17 8.19
CA ASN A 78 -3.80 -6.43 7.49
C ASN A 78 -3.51 -7.02 6.10
N THR A 79 -3.51 -8.35 5.97
CA THR A 79 -3.36 -9.01 4.65
C THR A 79 -4.53 -8.65 3.72
N SER A 80 -5.76 -8.69 4.22
CA SER A 80 -6.95 -8.33 3.42
C SER A 80 -6.95 -6.86 3.03
N TRP A 81 -6.40 -6.00 3.88
CA TRP A 81 -6.21 -4.57 3.63
C TRP A 81 -5.19 -4.29 2.52
N GLU A 82 -4.04 -4.96 2.55
CA GLU A 82 -3.02 -4.87 1.50
C GLU A 82 -3.61 -5.26 0.14
N GLN A 83 -4.32 -6.39 0.09
CA GLN A 83 -5.00 -6.84 -1.14
C GLN A 83 -6.06 -5.85 -1.63
N TYR A 84 -6.80 -5.23 -0.72
CA TYR A 84 -7.75 -4.17 -1.06
C TYR A 84 -7.03 -2.95 -1.63
N CYS A 85 -5.91 -2.53 -1.04
CA CYS A 85 -5.08 -1.43 -1.54
C CYS A 85 -4.57 -1.71 -2.95
N ASP A 86 -3.95 -2.86 -3.18
CA ASP A 86 -3.46 -3.27 -4.50
C ASP A 86 -4.57 -3.26 -5.55
N CYS A 87 -5.79 -3.67 -5.16
CA CYS A 87 -6.94 -3.65 -6.03
C CYS A 87 -7.42 -2.23 -6.33
N CYS A 88 -7.42 -1.36 -5.32
CA CYS A 88 -7.74 0.06 -5.49
C CYS A 88 -6.72 0.77 -6.39
N ASP A 89 -5.43 0.49 -6.25
CA ASP A 89 -4.36 1.08 -7.08
C ASP A 89 -4.55 0.67 -8.55
N LYS A 90 -4.68 -0.64 -8.81
CA LYS A 90 -4.96 -1.17 -10.16
C LYS A 90 -6.27 -0.63 -10.77
N TYR A 91 -7.28 -0.38 -9.95
CA TYR A 91 -8.55 0.18 -10.40
C TYR A 91 -8.42 1.68 -10.70
N ALA A 92 -7.70 2.41 -9.85
CA ALA A 92 -7.45 3.84 -9.98
C ALA A 92 -6.58 4.15 -11.21
N ASP A 93 -5.58 3.33 -11.52
CA ASP A 93 -4.71 3.45 -12.71
C ASP A 93 -5.49 3.40 -14.03
N LEU A 94 -6.66 2.74 -14.04
CA LEU A 94 -7.53 2.62 -15.21
C LEU A 94 -8.60 3.72 -15.28
N LEU A 95 -8.70 4.57 -14.26
CA LEU A 95 -9.68 5.66 -14.22
C LEU A 95 -9.03 7.00 -14.53
N ASP A 96 -9.79 7.87 -15.18
CA ASP A 96 -9.44 9.29 -15.24
C ASP A 96 -9.46 9.88 -13.82
N THR A 97 -8.37 10.54 -13.43
CA THR A 97 -8.22 11.25 -12.15
C THR A 97 -9.30 12.30 -11.91
N ALA A 98 -9.88 12.88 -12.97
CA ALA A 98 -10.98 13.83 -12.88
C ALA A 98 -12.34 13.16 -12.60
N CYS A 99 -12.45 11.84 -12.80
CA CYS A 99 -13.69 11.09 -12.65
C CYS A 99 -14.12 10.96 -11.18
N GLU A 100 -15.43 11.11 -10.92
CA GLU A 100 -16.01 10.92 -9.58
C GLU A 100 -15.77 9.53 -9.01
N LYS A 101 -15.67 8.49 -9.85
CA LYS A 101 -15.33 7.14 -9.39
C LYS A 101 -13.94 7.08 -8.77
N TYR A 102 -12.96 7.77 -9.36
CA TYR A 102 -11.59 7.83 -8.85
C TYR A 102 -11.56 8.49 -7.46
N LYS A 103 -12.18 9.67 -7.34
CA LYS A 103 -12.29 10.40 -6.05
C LYS A 103 -12.97 9.57 -4.97
N ARG A 104 -14.06 8.88 -5.32
CA ARG A 104 -14.77 8.00 -4.39
C ARG A 104 -13.91 6.85 -3.90
N VAL A 105 -13.16 6.18 -4.79
CA VAL A 105 -12.28 5.08 -4.41
C VAL A 105 -11.18 5.54 -3.45
N LEU A 106 -10.59 6.71 -3.68
CA LEU A 106 -9.59 7.27 -2.76
C LEU A 106 -10.20 7.65 -1.40
N SER A 107 -11.39 8.26 -1.40
CA SER A 107 -12.11 8.60 -0.17
C SER A 107 -12.48 7.35 0.64
N ASP A 108 -13.02 6.31 -0.03
CA ASP A 108 -13.37 5.04 0.61
C ASP A 108 -12.12 4.37 1.20
N ARG A 109 -11.00 4.38 0.47
CA ARG A 109 -9.72 3.86 0.94
C ARG A 109 -9.25 4.61 2.19
N ALA A 110 -9.26 5.94 2.19
CA ALA A 110 -8.87 6.73 3.35
C ALA A 110 -9.73 6.43 4.59
N ALA A 111 -11.05 6.26 4.41
CA ALA A 111 -11.96 5.87 5.48
C ALA A 111 -11.63 4.48 6.05
N GLN A 112 -11.34 3.50 5.18
CA GLN A 112 -10.96 2.16 5.62
C GLN A 112 -9.59 2.13 6.30
N GLN A 113 -8.63 2.94 5.83
CA GLN A 113 -7.31 3.06 6.46
C GLN A 113 -7.45 3.51 7.92
N SER A 114 -8.23 4.57 8.18
CA SER A 114 -8.50 5.04 9.53
C SER A 114 -9.17 3.98 10.40
N ARG A 115 -10.12 3.23 9.84
CA ARG A 115 -10.79 2.12 10.55
C ARG A 115 -9.81 1.02 10.95
N ILE A 116 -8.95 0.60 10.03
CA ILE A 116 -7.98 -0.47 10.28
C ILE A 116 -6.91 -0.04 11.29
N GLN A 117 -6.48 1.22 11.22
CA GLN A 117 -5.57 1.77 12.22
C GLN A 117 -6.20 1.73 13.62
N ALA A 118 -7.48 2.12 13.75
CA ALA A 118 -8.19 2.07 15.03
C ALA A 118 -8.25 0.63 15.60
N TYR A 119 -8.54 -0.37 14.76
CA TYR A 119 -8.49 -1.77 15.20
C TYR A 119 -7.09 -2.21 15.61
N ASN A 120 -6.05 -1.82 14.88
CA ASN A 120 -4.68 -2.15 15.25
C ASN A 120 -4.32 -1.55 16.61
N ASP A 121 -4.67 -0.29 16.86
CA ASP A 121 -4.42 0.40 18.12
C ASP A 121 -5.20 -0.27 19.29
N GLU A 122 -6.47 -0.60 19.07
CA GLU A 122 -7.30 -1.30 20.05
C GLU A 122 -6.74 -2.70 20.39
N ILE A 123 -6.26 -3.43 19.38
CA ILE A 123 -5.62 -4.74 19.57
C ILE A 123 -4.34 -4.61 20.38
N GLU A 124 -3.51 -3.60 20.12
CA GLU A 124 -2.30 -3.37 20.93
C GLU A 124 -2.67 -3.05 22.39
N GLN A 125 -3.67 -2.19 22.61
CA GLN A 125 -4.15 -1.88 23.96
C GLN A 125 -4.72 -3.12 24.67
N PHE A 126 -5.47 -3.95 23.95
CA PHE A 126 -6.01 -5.20 24.46
C PHE A 126 -4.89 -6.17 24.87
N VAL A 127 -3.85 -6.32 24.06
CA VAL A 127 -2.71 -7.20 24.36
C VAL A 127 -1.94 -6.71 25.58
N VAL A 128 -1.70 -5.40 25.69
CA VAL A 128 -1.07 -4.79 26.88
C VAL A 128 -1.92 -5.03 28.12
N SER A 129 -3.23 -4.83 28.02
CA SER A 129 -4.17 -5.04 29.13
C SER A 129 -4.24 -6.50 29.57
N ALA A 130 -4.27 -7.44 28.62
CA ALA A 130 -4.24 -8.87 28.89
C ALA A 130 -2.94 -9.28 29.60
N ALA A 131 -1.79 -8.76 29.15
CA ALA A 131 -0.52 -9.02 29.79
C ALA A 131 -0.48 -8.51 31.24
N ALA A 132 -1.00 -7.29 31.48
CA ALA A 132 -1.11 -6.75 32.83
C ALA A 132 -2.04 -7.57 33.72
N PHE A 133 -3.20 -8.01 33.20
CA PHE A 133 -4.15 -8.87 33.91
C PHE A 133 -3.50 -10.17 34.38
N TYR A 134 -2.86 -10.91 33.48
CA TYR A 134 -2.21 -12.19 33.83
C TYR A 134 -0.99 -12.00 34.73
N ASN A 135 -0.19 -10.94 34.55
CA ASN A 135 0.93 -10.65 35.44
C ASN A 135 0.46 -10.36 36.88
N ASN A 136 -0.63 -9.62 37.04
CA ASN A 136 -1.23 -9.34 38.35
C ASN A 136 -1.81 -10.60 38.99
N GLN A 137 -2.42 -11.48 38.21
CA GLN A 137 -2.94 -12.76 38.68
C GLN A 137 -1.81 -13.67 39.20
N VAL A 138 -0.73 -13.82 38.44
CA VAL A 138 0.45 -14.59 38.86
C VAL A 138 1.09 -14.00 40.11
N SER A 139 1.17 -12.67 40.21
CA SER A 139 1.67 -11.98 41.41
C SER A 139 0.80 -12.26 42.64
N TYR A 140 -0.52 -12.23 42.50
CA TYR A 140 -1.44 -12.58 43.57
C TYR A 140 -1.30 -14.05 44.00
N ASP A 141 -1.27 -14.99 43.05
CA ASP A 141 -1.16 -16.42 43.34
C ASP A 141 0.16 -16.78 44.06
N VAL A 142 1.27 -16.14 43.67
CA VAL A 142 2.57 -16.27 44.35
C VAL A 142 2.52 -15.72 45.78
N ASN A 143 1.81 -14.61 46.01
CA ASN A 143 1.68 -13.99 47.33
C ASN A 143 0.71 -14.74 48.25
N VAL A 144 -0.35 -15.35 47.71
CA VAL A 144 -1.29 -16.19 48.45
C VAL A 144 -0.63 -17.52 48.83
N SER A 145 0.11 -18.16 47.91
CA SER A 145 0.88 -19.37 48.22
C SER A 145 1.93 -19.14 49.32
N LYS A 146 2.46 -17.91 49.45
CA LYS A 146 3.35 -17.52 50.56
C LYS A 146 2.65 -17.29 51.90
N LYS A 147 1.33 -17.04 51.93
CA LYS A 147 0.56 -16.77 53.16
C LYS A 147 -0.13 -18.00 53.74
N THR A 148 -0.29 -19.08 52.98
CA THR A 148 -0.97 -20.32 53.41
C THR A 148 -0.03 -21.43 53.91
N SER A 149 1.18 -21.11 54.37
CA SER A 149 1.98 -22.05 55.16
C SER A 149 1.84 -21.76 56.67
N PRO A 150 1.07 -22.55 57.44
CA PRO A 150 1.22 -22.61 58.89
C PRO A 150 2.61 -23.17 59.21
N SER A 151 3.48 -22.33 59.74
CA SER A 151 4.73 -22.76 60.34
C SER A 151 4.43 -23.39 61.70
N GLU A 152 4.00 -24.67 61.72
CA GLU A 152 4.12 -25.52 62.90
C GLU A 152 5.58 -25.94 63.05
N PHE A 153 6.35 -25.17 63.83
CA PHE A 153 7.71 -25.53 64.21
C PHE A 153 7.64 -26.41 65.48
N VAL A 154 7.38 -27.71 65.29
CA VAL A 154 7.62 -28.71 66.33
C VAL A 154 9.10 -29.06 66.31
N LYS A 155 9.73 -28.92 67.48
CA LYS A 155 11.11 -29.33 67.74
C LYS A 155 11.29 -30.81 67.40
N SER A 156 12.24 -31.12 66.52
CA SER A 156 12.87 -32.43 66.49
C SER A 156 14.33 -32.31 66.08
N SER A 157 15.11 -33.10 66.81
CA SER A 157 16.57 -33.12 66.87
C SER A 157 17.17 -33.70 65.58
N ALA A 158 18.34 -33.17 65.23
CA ALA A 158 19.41 -33.75 64.43
C ALA A 158 19.08 -34.81 63.35
N SER A 159 19.42 -34.50 62.10
CA SER A 159 20.35 -35.35 61.33
C SER A 159 20.80 -34.67 60.04
N HIS A 160 22.02 -35.04 59.66
CA HIS A 160 22.83 -34.51 58.57
C HIS A 160 22.22 -34.72 57.17
N ALA A 161 22.66 -33.85 56.25
CA ALA A 161 22.67 -34.01 54.78
C ALA A 161 21.37 -33.76 54.00
N SER A 162 21.33 -32.63 53.27
CA SER A 162 21.02 -32.55 51.83
C SER A 162 20.97 -31.09 51.34
N LYS A 163 22.13 -30.49 51.04
CA LYS A 163 22.26 -29.14 50.45
C LYS A 163 22.21 -29.13 48.90
N LEU A 164 21.51 -30.07 48.26
CA LEU A 164 21.60 -30.27 46.79
C LEU A 164 20.39 -29.78 45.97
N SER A 165 19.29 -29.32 46.56
CA SER A 165 18.08 -28.96 45.78
C SER A 165 17.92 -27.47 45.43
N VAL A 166 18.57 -26.55 46.14
CA VAL A 166 18.42 -25.09 45.91
C VAL A 166 19.22 -24.62 44.69
N SER A 167 20.31 -25.31 44.31
CA SER A 167 21.11 -24.93 43.15
C SER A 167 20.46 -25.32 41.81
N SER A 168 19.69 -26.42 41.77
CA SER A 168 19.04 -26.89 40.55
C SER A 168 17.87 -26.00 40.13
N PHE A 169 17.14 -25.42 41.10
CA PHE A 169 16.02 -24.53 40.83
C PHE A 169 16.50 -23.17 40.27
N LYS A 170 17.53 -22.57 40.88
CA LYS A 170 18.16 -21.34 40.36
C LYS A 170 18.80 -21.54 38.99
N ALA A 171 19.42 -22.70 38.75
CA ALA A 171 19.99 -23.02 37.44
C ALA A 171 18.91 -23.22 36.36
N ARG A 172 17.76 -23.82 36.71
CA ARG A 172 16.61 -23.96 35.81
C ARG A 172 15.97 -22.61 35.50
N GLU A 173 15.82 -21.75 36.50
CA GLU A 173 15.28 -20.41 36.34
C GLU A 173 16.18 -19.52 35.47
N ALA A 174 17.50 -19.58 35.68
CA ALA A 174 18.47 -18.89 34.83
C ALA A 174 18.41 -19.36 33.37
N LYS A 175 18.23 -20.67 33.12
CA LYS A 175 18.03 -21.21 31.76
C LYS A 175 16.75 -20.68 31.10
N VAL A 176 15.66 -20.59 31.86
CA VAL A 176 14.38 -20.06 31.35
C VAL A 176 14.53 -18.57 31.01
N GLN A 177 15.19 -17.79 31.86
CA GLN A 177 15.45 -16.37 31.59
C GLN A 177 16.38 -16.17 30.39
N ALA A 178 17.44 -16.97 30.25
CA ALA A 178 18.33 -16.92 29.10
C ALA A 178 17.60 -17.28 27.78
N ALA A 179 16.74 -18.29 27.79
CA ALA A 179 15.92 -18.66 26.63
C ALA A 179 14.92 -17.54 26.26
N LYS A 180 14.32 -16.89 27.26
CA LYS A 180 13.43 -15.73 27.03
C LYS A 180 14.19 -14.55 26.41
N ALA A 181 15.39 -14.25 26.91
CA ALA A 181 16.23 -13.18 26.36
C ALA A 181 16.66 -13.48 24.90
N ALA A 182 17.06 -14.72 24.62
CA ALA A 182 17.41 -15.14 23.26
C ALA A 182 16.22 -15.04 22.29
N LEU A 183 15.02 -15.42 22.73
CA LEU A 183 13.80 -15.26 21.93
C LEU A 183 13.49 -13.79 21.62
N MET A 184 13.59 -12.91 22.64
CA MET A 184 13.35 -11.47 22.44
C MET A 184 14.38 -10.85 21.49
N GLN A 185 15.64 -11.26 21.59
CA GLN A 185 16.69 -10.82 20.67
C GLN A 185 16.41 -11.29 19.24
N GLN A 186 16.05 -12.57 19.05
CA GLN A 186 15.74 -13.11 17.74
C GLN A 186 14.54 -12.39 17.09
N GLN A 187 13.52 -12.05 17.88
CA GLN A 187 12.37 -11.28 17.41
C GLN A 187 12.74 -9.83 17.04
N ALA A 188 13.66 -9.20 17.79
CA ALA A 188 14.17 -7.87 17.46
C ALA A 188 14.99 -7.87 16.16
N GLU A 189 15.84 -8.88 15.96
CA GLU A 189 16.61 -9.07 14.74
C GLU A 189 15.70 -9.35 13.54
N GLU A 190 14.65 -10.15 13.69
CA GLU A 190 13.69 -10.41 12.61
C GLU A 190 12.91 -9.14 12.21
N ARG A 191 12.51 -8.32 13.19
CA ARG A 191 11.91 -7.01 12.93
C ARG A 191 12.88 -6.08 12.20
N SER A 192 14.13 -6.04 12.64
CA SER A 192 15.18 -5.25 11.99
C SER A 192 15.41 -5.68 10.55
N ARG A 193 15.47 -6.99 10.27
CA ARG A 193 15.59 -7.52 8.90
C ARG A 193 14.41 -7.10 8.02
N LYS A 194 13.17 -7.19 8.52
CA LYS A 194 11.98 -6.77 7.78
C LYS A 194 12.01 -5.27 7.44
N ILE A 195 12.47 -4.43 8.38
CA ILE A 195 12.61 -2.99 8.13
C ILE A 195 13.63 -2.73 7.03
N VAL A 196 14.80 -3.38 7.08
CA VAL A 196 15.84 -3.22 6.05
C VAL A 196 15.35 -3.71 4.68
N GLU A 197 14.63 -4.84 4.63
CA GLU A 197 14.08 -5.37 3.38
C GLU A 197 13.06 -4.42 2.74
N LEU A 198 12.20 -3.80 3.55
CA LEU A 198 11.24 -2.80 3.06
C LEU A 198 11.94 -1.53 2.57
N GLU A 199 12.97 -1.08 3.28
CA GLU A 199 13.76 0.09 2.85
C GLU A 199 14.51 -0.18 1.54
N MET A 200 15.06 -1.39 1.37
CA MET A 200 15.70 -1.82 0.13
C MET A 200 14.71 -1.79 -1.03
N LYS A 201 13.51 -2.36 -0.87
CA LYS A 201 12.44 -2.32 -1.88
C LYS A 201 12.03 -0.88 -2.23
N ARG A 202 11.97 0.03 -1.24
CA ARG A 202 11.68 1.44 -1.49
C ARG A 202 12.76 2.09 -2.35
N VAL A 203 14.02 1.85 -2.03
CA VAL A 203 15.17 2.39 -2.78
C VAL A 203 15.21 1.82 -4.19
N ASP A 204 14.93 0.54 -4.39
CA ASP A 204 14.87 -0.08 -5.71
C ASP A 204 13.81 0.58 -6.60
N MET A 205 12.59 0.80 -6.07
CA MET A 205 11.54 1.52 -6.82
C MET A 205 11.91 2.98 -7.11
N GLU A 206 12.61 3.66 -6.20
CA GLU A 206 13.11 5.02 -6.40
C GLU A 206 14.15 5.07 -7.55
N ILE A 207 15.03 4.07 -7.61
CA ILE A 207 16.01 3.92 -8.69
C ILE A 207 15.30 3.65 -10.03
N GLU A 208 14.35 2.73 -10.08
CA GLU A 208 13.58 2.44 -11.30
C GLU A 208 12.80 3.67 -11.78
N ARG A 209 12.15 4.40 -10.87
CA ARG A 209 11.45 5.65 -11.17
C ARG A 209 12.38 6.68 -11.81
N THR A 210 13.54 6.90 -11.20
CA THR A 210 14.50 7.90 -11.70
C THR A 210 15.13 7.50 -13.03
N GLN A 211 15.34 6.19 -13.26
CA GLN A 211 15.78 5.68 -14.56
C GLN A 211 14.74 5.93 -15.67
N LEU A 212 13.47 5.64 -15.39
CA LEU A 212 12.38 5.90 -16.34
C LEU A 212 12.21 7.39 -16.63
N GLU A 213 12.30 8.25 -15.60
CA GLU A 213 12.23 9.70 -15.77
C GLU A 213 13.38 10.22 -16.65
N LEU A 214 14.60 9.70 -16.44
CA LEU A 214 15.75 10.04 -17.27
C LEU A 214 15.56 9.59 -18.72
N GLN A 215 15.07 8.37 -18.93
CA GLN A 215 14.80 7.84 -20.27
C GLN A 215 13.78 8.70 -21.02
N HIS A 216 12.69 9.09 -20.36
CA HIS A 216 11.69 9.97 -20.94
C HIS A 216 12.25 11.36 -21.29
N ARG A 217 13.07 11.95 -20.41
CA ARG A 217 13.74 13.23 -20.71
C ARG A 217 14.67 13.14 -21.92
N LEU A 218 15.43 12.05 -22.04
CA LEU A 218 16.31 11.82 -23.18
C LEU A 218 15.52 11.70 -24.48
N GLU A 219 14.39 10.98 -24.44
CA GLU A 219 13.50 10.83 -25.60
C GLU A 219 12.89 12.17 -26.03
N LEU A 220 12.40 12.98 -25.09
CA LEU A 220 11.91 14.33 -25.40
C LEU A 220 12.99 15.21 -26.04
N THR A 221 14.19 15.21 -25.47
CA THR A 221 15.31 16.01 -25.98
C THR A 221 15.70 15.57 -27.39
N LYS A 222 15.67 14.26 -27.66
CA LYS A 222 15.92 13.71 -28.99
C LYS A 222 14.87 14.16 -30.00
N LEU A 223 13.59 14.07 -29.66
CA LEU A 223 12.50 14.51 -30.55
C LEU A 223 12.56 16.00 -30.85
N GLU A 224 12.94 16.82 -29.86
CA GLU A 224 13.13 18.26 -30.04
C GLU A 224 14.28 18.55 -31.00
N ALA A 225 15.43 17.88 -30.84
CA ALA A 225 16.55 17.99 -31.77
C ALA A 225 16.19 17.52 -33.20
N GLU A 226 15.44 16.43 -33.35
CA GLU A 226 14.95 15.94 -34.65
C GLU A 226 14.01 16.95 -35.32
N LYS A 227 13.15 17.60 -34.54
CA LYS A 227 12.28 18.69 -35.02
C LYS A 227 13.08 19.89 -35.48
N GLU A 228 14.11 20.31 -34.75
CA GLU A 228 14.97 21.42 -35.14
C GLU A 228 15.73 21.12 -36.44
N VAL A 229 16.31 19.93 -36.56
CA VAL A 229 17.03 19.51 -37.77
C VAL A 229 16.10 19.43 -38.98
N SER A 230 14.90 18.87 -38.81
CA SER A 230 13.91 18.83 -39.91
C SER A 230 13.44 20.22 -40.32
N SER A 231 13.23 21.12 -39.35
CA SER A 231 12.89 22.52 -39.63
C SER A 231 14.01 23.23 -40.40
N ALA A 232 15.26 23.09 -39.96
CA ALA A 232 16.41 23.69 -40.63
C ALA A 232 16.59 23.15 -42.06
N ARG A 233 16.37 21.85 -42.26
CA ARG A 233 16.39 21.23 -43.59
C ARG A 233 15.32 21.80 -44.50
N ASN A 234 14.08 21.87 -44.04
CA ASN A 234 12.97 22.43 -44.81
C ASN A 234 13.23 23.89 -45.19
N GLN A 235 13.79 24.68 -44.26
CA GLN A 235 14.16 26.06 -44.51
C GLN A 235 15.28 26.20 -45.54
N ALA A 236 16.29 25.32 -45.50
CA ALA A 236 17.36 25.29 -46.51
C ALA A 236 16.84 24.87 -47.89
N GLU A 237 15.92 23.90 -47.97
CA GLU A 237 15.28 23.49 -49.22
C GLU A 237 14.45 24.62 -49.83
N LEU A 238 13.69 25.36 -49.01
CA LEU A 238 12.95 26.55 -49.46
C LEU A 238 13.88 27.65 -50.00
N ALA A 239 14.95 27.98 -49.27
CA ALA A 239 15.92 28.99 -49.70
C ALA A 239 16.60 28.60 -51.03
N ASN A 240 16.88 27.32 -51.24
CA ASN A 240 17.42 26.83 -52.52
C ASN A 240 16.44 27.00 -53.67
N LEU A 241 15.14 26.72 -53.45
CA LEU A 241 14.11 26.91 -54.48
C LEU A 241 13.92 28.39 -54.81
N GLU A 242 13.92 29.28 -53.81
CA GLU A 242 13.86 30.72 -54.01
C GLU A 242 15.05 31.24 -54.82
N ALA A 243 16.27 30.77 -54.53
CA ALA A 243 17.46 31.12 -55.28
C ALA A 243 17.38 30.67 -56.75
N LEU A 244 16.92 29.43 -57.00
CA LEU A 244 16.73 28.92 -58.37
C LEU A 244 15.68 29.72 -59.15
N LEU A 245 14.58 30.12 -58.50
CA LEU A 245 13.57 30.97 -59.13
C LEU A 245 14.13 32.34 -59.48
N ALA A 246 14.89 32.96 -58.56
CA ALA A 246 15.54 34.25 -58.81
C ALA A 246 16.55 34.17 -59.98
N ASP A 247 17.36 33.12 -60.04
CA ASP A 247 18.31 32.89 -61.15
C ASP A 247 17.59 32.71 -62.50
N GLN A 248 16.43 32.02 -62.48
CA GLN A 248 15.61 31.84 -63.68
C GLN A 248 14.98 33.17 -64.14
N GLU A 249 14.44 33.98 -63.22
CA GLU A 249 13.91 35.31 -63.54
C GLU A 249 14.97 36.24 -64.14
N VAL A 250 16.20 36.20 -63.60
CA VAL A 250 17.33 36.99 -64.12
C VAL A 250 17.74 36.52 -65.52
N SER A 251 17.78 35.21 -65.77
CA SER A 251 18.04 34.65 -67.11
C SER A 251 16.95 35.01 -68.13
N ASP A 252 15.68 34.98 -67.74
CA ASP A 252 14.55 35.31 -68.62
C ASP A 252 14.53 36.80 -68.98
N LEU A 253 15.01 37.67 -68.09
CA LEU A 253 15.18 39.10 -68.36
C LEU A 253 16.40 39.41 -69.23
N ALA A 254 17.48 38.63 -69.13
CA ALA A 254 18.69 38.81 -69.92
C ALA A 254 18.56 38.33 -71.39
N ASN A 255 17.61 37.43 -71.67
CA ASN A 255 17.35 36.87 -73.00
C ASN A 255 16.22 37.58 -73.77
N LYS A 256 15.73 38.72 -73.28
CA LYS A 256 14.81 39.64 -73.98
C LYS A 256 15.56 40.83 -74.54
#